data_AF-A0A0M3ITY1-F1
#
_entry.id   AF-A0A0M3ITY1-F1
#
_cell.length_a   1.000
_cell.length_b   1.000
_cell.length_c   1.000
_cell.angle_alpha   90.00
_cell.angle_beta   90.00
_cell.angle_gamma   90.00
#
_symmetry.space_group_name_H-M   'P 1'
#
loop_
_entity.id
_entity.type
_entity.pdbx_description
1 polymer ?
#
loop_
_entity_poly.entity_id
_entity_poly.type
_entity_poly.pdbx_seq_one_letter_code
_entity_poly.pdbx_strand_id
1 'polypeptide(L)'
;MLQVGHFTMCALHSPAIYIGGYVYGTDDECRLLRRTMARYLCLTQLLVYRDISVRVRKRFPTYESIVKAGFMLEHEKEKLESIRLDFDKYWVPINWIYALIFRARKEGKVPSDSFANKLCDEIKYYRYNIQMLCNYDWVPIPLAYPQLVFLAVYVYFALCLISRQFIITERDAPNKSSVCGIFSLVLQFSIV
;
A
#
# COMPACT_ATOMS: atom_id res chain seq x y z
N MET A 1 12.63 2.05 -14.87
CA MET A 1 11.58 1.17 -15.45
C MET A 1 11.18 0.04 -14.47
N LEU A 2 11.12 0.28 -13.15
CA LEU A 2 10.84 -0.75 -12.13
C LEU A 2 9.83 -0.32 -11.05
N GLN A 3 9.11 0.80 -11.23
CA GLN A 3 8.15 1.31 -10.24
C GLN A 3 6.67 1.06 -10.57
N VAL A 4 6.38 0.50 -11.75
CA VAL A 4 4.98 0.25 -12.19
C VAL A 4 4.44 -1.08 -11.66
N GLY A 5 5.30 -2.04 -11.31
CA GLY A 5 4.89 -3.39 -10.87
C GLY A 5 4.40 -3.51 -9.43
N HIS A 6 4.70 -2.54 -8.55
CA HIS A 6 4.31 -2.63 -7.14
C HIS A 6 2.95 -1.97 -6.84
N PHE A 7 2.44 -1.12 -7.75
CA PHE A 7 1.15 -0.45 -7.61
C PHE A 7 -0.04 -1.30 -8.09
N THR A 8 0.23 -2.38 -8.84
CA THR A 8 -0.77 -3.32 -9.33
C THR A 8 -1.28 -4.30 -8.28
N MET A 9 -0.60 -4.48 -7.14
CA MET A 9 -1.01 -5.46 -6.12
C MET A 9 -2.40 -5.16 -5.54
N CYS A 10 -2.75 -3.90 -5.30
CA CYS A 10 -4.07 -3.51 -4.77
C CYS A 10 -4.99 -2.87 -5.83
N ALA A 11 -4.83 -3.21 -7.11
CA ALA A 11 -5.63 -2.61 -8.17
C ALA A 11 -7.10 -3.06 -8.08
N LEU A 12 -7.98 -2.13 -7.71
CA LEU A 12 -9.44 -2.30 -7.72
C LEU A 12 -10.01 -2.64 -9.11
N HIS A 13 -9.20 -2.46 -10.17
CA HIS A 13 -9.61 -2.61 -11.55
C HIS A 13 -10.09 -4.03 -11.89
N SER A 14 -9.34 -5.07 -11.50
CA SER A 14 -9.71 -6.47 -11.78
C SER A 14 -11.08 -6.81 -11.18
N PRO A 15 -11.29 -6.72 -9.85
CA PRO A 15 -12.59 -7.06 -9.27
C PRO A 15 -13.71 -6.15 -9.76
N ALA A 16 -13.44 -4.88 -10.08
CA ALA A 16 -14.45 -3.97 -10.64
C ALA A 16 -14.94 -4.40 -12.04
N ILE A 17 -14.04 -4.90 -12.90
CA ILE A 17 -14.43 -5.44 -14.22
C ILE A 17 -15.31 -6.67 -14.05
N TYR A 18 -14.92 -7.59 -13.15
CA TYR A 18 -15.71 -8.80 -12.89
C TYR A 18 -17.09 -8.48 -12.30
N ILE A 19 -17.19 -7.52 -11.38
CA ILE A 19 -18.48 -7.04 -10.85
C ILE A 19 -19.34 -6.44 -11.97
N GLY A 20 -18.73 -5.65 -12.87
CA GLY A 20 -19.43 -5.05 -14.01
C GLY A 20 -19.93 -6.07 -15.03
N GLY A 21 -19.15 -7.12 -15.29
CA GLY A 21 -19.47 -8.14 -16.29
C GLY A 21 -20.40 -9.25 -15.80
N TYR A 22 -20.33 -9.63 -14.52
CA TYR A 22 -21.09 -10.79 -13.99
C TYR A 22 -22.39 -10.43 -13.29
N VAL A 23 -22.58 -9.16 -12.90
CA VAL A 23 -23.88 -8.68 -12.42
C VAL A 23 -24.67 -8.21 -13.63
N TYR A 24 -25.64 -9.02 -14.07
CA TYR A 24 -26.48 -8.71 -15.22
C TYR A 24 -27.67 -7.84 -14.80
N GLY A 25 -28.19 -7.07 -15.76
CA GLY A 25 -29.35 -6.20 -15.55
C GLY A 25 -29.01 -4.71 -15.60
N THR A 26 -29.87 -3.97 -16.30
CA THR A 26 -29.85 -2.50 -16.42
C THR A 26 -30.67 -1.82 -15.35
N ASP A 27 -31.35 -2.58 -14.50
CA ASP A 27 -32.20 -2.08 -13.43
C ASP A 27 -31.42 -1.22 -12.43
N ASP A 28 -32.12 -0.27 -11.81
CA ASP A 28 -31.56 0.58 -10.78
C ASP A 28 -31.00 -0.22 -9.61
N GLU A 29 -31.66 -1.33 -9.26
CA GLU A 29 -31.21 -2.29 -8.26
C GLU A 29 -29.85 -2.93 -8.61
N CYS A 30 -29.66 -3.37 -9.87
CA CYS A 30 -28.39 -3.94 -10.31
C CYS A 30 -27.29 -2.88 -10.38
N ARG A 31 -27.63 -1.65 -10.79
CA ARG A 31 -26.72 -0.50 -10.78
C ARG A 31 -26.28 -0.15 -9.36
N LEU A 32 -27.21 -0.12 -8.41
CA LEU A 32 -26.93 0.14 -6.99
C LEU A 32 -26.06 -0.96 -6.41
N LEU A 33 -26.35 -2.23 -6.74
CA LEU A 33 -25.58 -3.37 -6.29
C LEU A 33 -24.11 -3.30 -6.76
N ARG A 34 -23.86 -3.05 -8.05
CA ARG A 34 -22.50 -2.88 -8.60
C ARG A 34 -21.75 -1.73 -7.91
N ARG A 35 -22.40 -0.57 -7.74
CA ARG A 35 -21.84 0.59 -7.04
C ARG A 35 -21.50 0.29 -5.59
N THR A 36 -22.37 -0.45 -4.90
CA THR A 36 -22.18 -0.82 -3.49
C THR A 36 -21.00 -1.77 -3.32
N MET A 37 -20.89 -2.80 -4.18
CA MET A 37 -19.73 -3.70 -4.17
C MET A 37 -18.42 -2.95 -4.45
N ALA A 38 -18.40 -2.08 -5.47
CA ALA A 38 -17.24 -1.26 -5.78
C ALA A 38 -16.87 -0.31 -4.62
N ARG A 39 -17.86 0.31 -3.96
CA ARG A 39 -17.64 1.16 -2.79
C ARG A 39 -17.03 0.36 -1.63
N TYR A 40 -17.50 -0.85 -1.37
CA TYR A 40 -16.94 -1.71 -0.30
C TYR A 40 -15.50 -2.15 -0.57
N LEU A 41 -15.14 -2.37 -1.84
CA LEU A 41 -13.74 -2.58 -2.22
C LEU A 41 -12.88 -1.36 -1.91
N CYS A 42 -13.31 -0.17 -2.35
CA CYS A 42 -12.63 1.09 -2.04
C CYS A 42 -12.52 1.34 -0.53
N LEU A 43 -13.59 1.02 0.22
CA LEU A 43 -13.62 1.19 1.66
C LEU A 43 -12.60 0.27 2.36
N THR A 44 -12.51 -1.00 1.93
CA THR A 44 -11.51 -1.93 2.45
C THR A 44 -10.09 -1.38 2.24
N GLN A 45 -9.80 -0.90 1.04
CA GLN A 45 -8.51 -0.31 0.70
C GLN A 45 -8.19 0.91 1.57
N LEU A 46 -9.17 1.80 1.76
CA LEU A 46 -9.02 2.99 2.57
C LEU A 46 -8.72 2.64 4.03
N LEU A 47 -9.42 1.65 4.59
CA LEU A 47 -9.19 1.20 5.97
C LEU A 47 -7.75 0.70 6.14
N VAL A 48 -7.26 -0.17 5.26
CA VAL A 48 -5.87 -0.66 5.34
C VAL A 48 -4.86 0.45 5.11
N TYR A 49 -5.08 1.33 4.15
CA TYR A 49 -4.15 2.44 3.89
C TYR A 49 -4.11 3.46 5.03
N ARG A 50 -5.18 3.59 5.81
CA ARG A 50 -5.18 4.43 7.01
C ARG A 50 -4.22 3.90 8.07
N ASP A 51 -4.06 2.58 8.16
CA ASP A 51 -3.23 1.95 9.19
C ASP A 51 -1.74 1.98 8.77
N ILE A 52 -1.47 1.74 7.49
CA ILE A 52 -0.10 1.70 6.93
C ILE A 52 0.45 3.11 6.60
N SER A 53 -0.37 3.99 6.02
CA SER A 53 0.08 5.30 5.52
C SER A 53 -0.28 6.45 6.46
N VAL A 54 0.75 7.08 7.04
CA VAL A 54 0.58 8.28 7.87
C VAL A 54 -0.15 9.42 7.13
N ARG A 55 0.03 9.55 5.82
CA ARG A 55 -0.65 10.57 5.01
C ARG A 55 -2.16 10.33 4.94
N VAL A 56 -2.55 9.07 4.74
CA VAL A 56 -3.97 8.68 4.68
C VAL A 56 -4.60 8.78 6.08
N ARG A 57 -3.87 8.38 7.13
CA ARG A 57 -4.30 8.55 8.52
C ARG A 57 -4.57 10.01 8.89
N LYS A 58 -3.72 10.94 8.45
CA LYS A 58 -3.93 12.38 8.65
C LYS A 58 -5.15 12.91 7.91
N ARG A 59 -5.43 12.40 6.70
CA ARG A 59 -6.59 12.80 5.90
C ARG A 59 -7.91 12.25 6.45
N PHE A 60 -7.90 11.03 6.98
CA PHE A 60 -9.07 10.33 7.51
C PHE A 60 -8.81 9.81 8.93
N PRO A 61 -8.77 10.69 9.94
CA PRO A 61 -8.42 10.30 11.31
C PRO A 61 -9.53 9.48 12.00
N THR A 62 -10.79 9.77 11.70
CA THR A 62 -11.97 9.15 12.34
C THR A 62 -12.88 8.48 11.32
N TYR A 63 -13.69 7.51 11.76
CA TYR A 63 -14.70 6.89 10.90
C TYR A 63 -15.73 7.92 10.37
N GLU A 64 -16.05 8.95 11.16
CA GLU A 64 -16.90 10.06 10.70
C GLU A 64 -16.31 10.81 9.50
N SER A 65 -14.99 10.97 9.46
CA SER A 65 -14.31 11.61 8.32
C SER A 65 -14.46 10.78 7.05
N ILE A 66 -14.51 9.45 7.18
CA ILE A 66 -14.71 8.50 6.08
C ILE A 66 -16.16 8.58 5.58
N VAL A 67 -17.13 8.67 6.49
CA VAL A 67 -18.55 8.84 6.16
C VAL A 67 -18.79 10.17 5.44
N LYS A 68 -18.24 11.28 5.96
CA LYS A 68 -18.33 12.61 5.33
C LYS A 68 -17.74 12.64 3.92
N ALA A 69 -16.70 11.83 3.68
CA ALA A 69 -16.08 11.69 2.36
C ALA A 69 -16.89 10.78 1.39
N GLY A 70 -17.96 10.15 1.85
CA GLY A 70 -18.86 9.33 1.02
C GLY A 70 -18.38 7.89 0.76
N PHE A 71 -17.34 7.43 1.46
CA PHE A 71 -16.85 6.05 1.34
C PHE A 71 -17.68 5.04 2.14
N MET A 72 -18.42 5.51 3.15
CA MET A 72 -19.24 4.71 4.06
C MET A 72 -20.53 5.46 4.37
N LEU A 73 -21.64 4.75 4.55
CA LEU A 73 -22.92 5.33 5.01
C LEU A 73 -23.01 5.30 6.55
N GLU A 74 -23.84 6.15 7.15
CA GLU A 74 -23.96 6.23 8.62
C GLU A 74 -24.40 4.89 9.24
N HIS A 75 -25.38 4.20 8.64
CA HIS A 75 -25.82 2.88 9.11
C HIS A 75 -24.73 1.80 8.98
N GLU A 76 -23.81 1.94 8.01
CA GLU A 76 -22.68 1.01 7.83
C GLU A 76 -21.62 1.25 8.91
N LYS A 77 -21.41 2.52 9.30
CA LYS A 77 -20.54 2.90 10.41
C LYS A 77 -21.07 2.32 11.72
N GLU A 78 -22.35 2.50 12.03
CA GLU A 78 -22.97 1.93 13.24
C GLU A 78 -22.78 0.41 13.30
N LYS A 79 -22.99 -0.28 12.18
CA LYS A 79 -22.74 -1.72 12.06
C LYS A 79 -21.28 -2.08 12.30
N LEU A 80 -20.33 -1.31 11.75
CA LEU A 80 -18.89 -1.53 11.97
C LEU A 80 -18.47 -1.29 13.44
N GLU A 81 -19.06 -0.29 14.09
CA GLU A 81 -18.79 0.07 15.49
C GLU A 81 -19.40 -0.94 16.46
N SER A 82 -20.57 -1.50 16.14
CA SER A 82 -21.22 -2.56 16.93
C SER A 82 -20.36 -3.82 17.11
N ILE A 83 -19.43 -4.08 16.18
CA ILE A 83 -18.50 -5.21 16.26
C ILE A 83 -17.42 -4.85 17.30
N ARG A 84 -17.53 -5.40 18.50
CA ARG A 84 -16.54 -5.20 19.58
C ARG A 84 -15.32 -6.11 19.35
N LEU A 85 -14.31 -5.58 18.67
CA LEU A 85 -13.01 -6.22 18.46
C LEU A 85 -11.92 -5.15 18.57
N ASP A 86 -10.81 -5.50 19.21
CA ASP A 86 -9.64 -4.64 19.37
C ASP A 86 -8.70 -4.66 18.15
N PHE A 87 -9.03 -5.45 17.12
CA PHE A 87 -8.27 -5.59 15.88
C PHE A 87 -8.86 -4.78 14.73
N ASP A 88 -8.05 -4.50 13.72
CA ASP A 88 -8.48 -3.77 12.53
C ASP A 88 -9.60 -4.49 11.77
N LYS A 89 -10.66 -3.74 11.47
CA LYS A 89 -11.92 -4.25 10.92
C LYS A 89 -11.99 -4.20 9.39
N TYR A 90 -10.84 -4.15 8.71
CA TYR A 90 -10.79 -4.04 7.24
C TYR A 90 -11.40 -5.23 6.52
N TRP A 91 -11.51 -6.40 7.15
CA TRP A 91 -12.14 -7.59 6.58
C TRP A 91 -13.68 -7.50 6.52
N VAL A 92 -14.30 -6.57 7.26
CA VAL A 92 -15.76 -6.48 7.39
C VAL A 92 -16.43 -6.08 6.07
N PRO A 93 -15.98 -5.05 5.32
CA PRO A 93 -16.58 -4.72 4.03
C PRO A 93 -16.39 -5.83 2.98
N ILE A 94 -15.29 -6.60 3.03
CA ILE A 94 -15.12 -7.78 2.19
C ILE A 94 -16.20 -8.84 2.48
N ASN A 95 -16.51 -9.07 3.76
CA ASN A 95 -17.59 -9.98 4.13
C ASN A 95 -18.96 -9.48 3.65
N TRP A 96 -19.21 -8.17 3.67
CA TRP A 96 -20.42 -7.59 3.10
C TRP A 96 -20.51 -7.78 1.59
N ILE A 97 -19.40 -7.72 0.86
CA ILE A 97 -19.37 -8.04 -0.58
C ILE A 97 -19.79 -9.49 -0.81
N TYR A 98 -19.22 -10.46 -0.08
CA TYR A 98 -19.64 -11.86 -0.21
C TYR A 98 -21.15 -12.04 0.04
N ALA A 99 -21.69 -11.41 1.08
CA ALA A 99 -23.13 -11.43 1.35
C ALA A 99 -23.96 -10.83 0.21
N LEU A 100 -23.48 -9.74 -0.43
CA LEU A 100 -24.13 -9.16 -1.61
C LEU A 100 -24.07 -10.09 -2.83
N ILE A 101 -22.96 -10.79 -3.06
CA ILE A 101 -22.82 -11.76 -4.16
C ILE A 101 -23.82 -12.90 -4.00
N PHE A 102 -23.92 -13.49 -2.81
CA PHE A 102 -24.88 -14.57 -2.55
C PHE A 102 -26.33 -14.11 -2.65
N ARG A 103 -26.63 -12.89 -2.19
CA ARG A 103 -27.95 -12.28 -2.36
C ARG A 103 -28.29 -12.07 -3.83
N ALA A 104 -27.36 -11.51 -4.60
CA ALA A 104 -27.54 -11.28 -6.03
C ALA A 104 -27.74 -12.59 -6.81
N ARG A 105 -27.08 -13.66 -6.38
CA ARG A 105 -27.30 -15.01 -6.93
C ARG A 105 -28.69 -15.54 -6.61
N LYS A 106 -29.17 -15.40 -5.38
CA LYS A 106 -30.52 -15.80 -4.95
C LYS A 106 -31.62 -15.02 -5.69
N GLU A 107 -31.38 -13.74 -5.95
CA GLU A 107 -32.28 -12.86 -6.72
C GLU A 107 -32.20 -13.09 -8.24
N GLY A 108 -31.36 -14.00 -8.72
CA GLY A 108 -31.20 -14.28 -10.15
C GLY A 108 -30.45 -13.21 -10.95
N LYS A 109 -29.91 -12.16 -10.29
CA LYS A 109 -29.10 -11.11 -10.93
C LYS A 109 -27.74 -11.63 -11.41
N VAL A 110 -27.26 -12.71 -10.79
CA VAL A 110 -26.10 -13.49 -11.26
C VAL A 110 -26.62 -14.79 -11.87
N PRO A 111 -26.38 -15.05 -13.17
CA PRO A 111 -27.10 -16.09 -13.91
C PRO A 111 -26.70 -17.52 -13.56
N SER A 112 -25.46 -17.76 -13.11
CA SER A 112 -24.97 -19.10 -12.79
C SER A 112 -24.07 -19.08 -11.55
N ASP A 113 -24.04 -20.20 -10.83
CA ASP A 113 -23.14 -20.43 -9.69
C ASP A 113 -21.67 -20.35 -10.09
N SER A 114 -21.34 -20.68 -11.34
CA SER A 114 -19.97 -20.55 -11.85
C SER A 114 -19.50 -19.09 -11.87
N PHE A 115 -20.35 -18.15 -12.28
CA PHE A 115 -20.03 -16.72 -12.26
C PHE A 115 -19.93 -16.19 -10.83
N ALA A 116 -20.80 -16.64 -9.93
CA ALA A 116 -20.74 -16.28 -8.51
C ALA A 116 -19.43 -16.76 -7.86
N ASN A 117 -19.03 -18.01 -8.12
CA ASN A 117 -17.76 -18.57 -7.63
C ASN A 117 -16.56 -17.80 -8.18
N LYS A 118 -16.55 -17.51 -9.49
CA LYS A 118 -15.46 -16.75 -10.10
C LYS A 118 -15.36 -15.34 -9.51
N LEU A 119 -16.49 -14.69 -9.24
CA LEU A 119 -16.51 -13.39 -8.56
C LEU A 119 -15.94 -13.49 -7.14
N CYS A 120 -16.31 -14.53 -6.39
CA CYS A 120 -15.76 -14.79 -5.06
C CYS A 120 -14.24 -15.01 -5.09
N ASP A 121 -13.71 -15.70 -6.10
CA ASP A 121 -12.28 -15.93 -6.29
C ASP A 121 -11.51 -14.63 -6.54
N GLU A 122 -12.06 -13.73 -7.35
CA GLU A 122 -11.44 -12.42 -7.64
C GLU A 122 -11.42 -11.52 -6.38
N ILE A 123 -12.49 -11.54 -5.59
CA ILE A 123 -12.54 -10.84 -4.30
C ILE A 123 -11.55 -11.46 -3.30
N LYS A 124 -11.40 -12.80 -3.33
CA LYS A 124 -10.42 -13.51 -2.49
C LYS A 124 -9.00 -13.15 -2.88
N TYR A 125 -8.70 -13.08 -4.17
CA TYR A 125 -7.41 -12.65 -4.69
C TYR A 125 -7.09 -11.21 -4.29
N TYR A 126 -8.07 -10.30 -4.41
CA TYR A 126 -7.94 -8.91 -3.93
C TYR A 126 -7.64 -8.83 -2.43
N ARG A 127 -8.37 -9.59 -1.60
CA ARG A 127 -8.11 -9.67 -0.15
C ARG A 127 -6.70 -10.19 0.14
N TYR A 128 -6.24 -11.21 -0.59
CA TYR A 128 -4.89 -11.76 -0.42
C TYR A 128 -3.82 -10.68 -0.67
N ASN A 129 -3.97 -9.89 -1.74
CA ASN A 129 -2.99 -8.84 -2.03
C ASN A 129 -2.99 -7.71 -1.00
N ILE A 130 -4.15 -7.34 -0.45
CA ILE A 130 -4.23 -6.39 0.66
C ILE A 130 -3.56 -6.97 1.91
N GLN A 131 -3.81 -8.24 2.23
CA GLN A 131 -3.18 -8.90 3.36
C GLN A 131 -1.66 -8.95 3.21
N MET A 132 -1.14 -9.19 2.01
CA MET A 132 0.29 -9.12 1.72
C MET A 132 0.85 -7.74 2.07
N LEU A 133 0.14 -6.67 1.74
CA LEU A 133 0.56 -5.32 2.11
C LEU A 133 0.62 -5.13 3.63
N CYS A 134 -0.38 -5.62 4.38
CA CYS A 134 -0.35 -5.60 5.84
C CYS A 134 0.84 -6.39 6.40
N ASN A 135 1.18 -7.53 5.80
CA ASN A 135 2.32 -8.34 6.23
C ASN A 135 3.67 -7.61 6.02
N TYR A 136 3.80 -6.84 4.94
CA TYR A 136 5.00 -6.02 4.69
C TYR A 136 5.14 -4.87 5.69
N ASP A 137 4.03 -4.29 6.15
CA ASP A 137 4.05 -3.26 7.19
C ASP A 137 4.33 -3.86 8.58
N TRP A 138 3.76 -5.04 8.86
CA TRP A 138 3.96 -5.75 10.13
C TRP A 138 5.43 -6.14 10.36
N VAL A 139 6.11 -6.63 9.32
CA VAL A 139 7.49 -7.13 9.44
C VAL A 139 8.46 -6.15 8.76
N PRO A 140 9.03 -5.18 9.51
CA PRO A 140 10.09 -4.34 8.97
C PRO A 140 11.36 -5.17 8.74
N ILE A 141 12.18 -4.73 7.79
CA ILE A 141 13.52 -5.29 7.56
C ILE A 141 14.30 -5.23 8.88
N PRO A 142 15.04 -6.29 9.27
CA PRO A 142 15.78 -6.27 10.52
C PRO A 142 16.71 -5.06 10.59
N LEU A 143 16.63 -4.34 11.71
CA LEU A 143 17.30 -3.05 11.90
C LEU A 143 18.82 -3.12 11.68
N ALA A 144 19.42 -4.29 11.92
CA ALA A 144 20.84 -4.54 11.71
C ALA A 144 21.31 -4.36 10.25
N TYR A 145 20.46 -4.66 9.25
CA TYR A 145 20.87 -4.60 7.84
C TYR A 145 21.23 -3.17 7.40
N PRO A 146 20.34 -2.16 7.54
CA PRO A 146 20.71 -0.77 7.25
C PRO A 146 21.88 -0.28 8.10
N GLN A 147 21.93 -0.67 9.38
CA GLN A 147 22.99 -0.26 10.30
C GLN A 147 24.38 -0.69 9.83
N LEU A 148 24.53 -1.94 9.38
CA LEU A 148 25.80 -2.45 8.84
C LEU A 148 26.22 -1.72 7.57
N VAL A 149 25.27 -1.43 6.68
CA VAL A 149 25.53 -0.67 5.45
C VAL A 149 26.00 0.76 5.79
N PHE A 150 25.31 1.45 6.70
CA PHE A 150 25.72 2.79 7.13
C PHE A 150 27.09 2.79 7.81
N LEU A 151 27.37 1.80 8.66
CA LEU A 151 28.68 1.66 9.30
C LEU A 151 29.79 1.46 8.26
N ALA A 152 29.60 0.57 7.28
CA ALA A 152 30.57 0.32 6.23
C ALA A 152 30.86 1.58 5.41
N VAL A 153 29.81 2.33 5.05
CA VAL A 153 29.92 3.60 4.32
C VAL A 153 30.65 4.65 5.16
N TYR A 154 30.33 4.79 6.45
CA TYR A 154 31.01 5.73 7.34
C TYR A 154 32.48 5.40 7.58
N VAL A 155 32.82 4.13 7.77
CA VAL A 155 34.22 3.70 7.93
C VAL A 155 35.01 3.97 6.64
N TYR A 156 34.43 3.66 5.48
CA TYR A 156 35.05 3.97 4.18
C TYR A 156 35.35 5.47 4.05
N PHE A 157 34.36 6.34 4.31
CA PHE A 157 34.56 7.78 4.23
C PHE A 157 35.53 8.31 5.29
N ALA A 158 35.52 7.78 6.51
CA ALA A 158 36.47 8.16 7.56
C ALA A 158 37.92 7.84 7.14
N LEU A 159 38.16 6.67 6.55
CA LEU A 159 39.46 6.30 6.00
C LEU A 159 39.85 7.20 4.83
N CYS A 160 38.93 7.50 3.90
CA CYS A 160 39.18 8.44 2.79
C CYS A 160 39.49 9.87 3.28
N LEU A 161 38.84 10.32 4.35
CA LEU A 161 39.06 11.66 4.91
C LEU A 161 40.49 11.83 5.44
N ILE A 162 41.08 10.78 6.02
CA ILE A 162 42.46 10.80 6.54
C ILE A 162 43.47 10.50 5.43
N SER A 163 43.24 9.45 4.64
CA SER A 163 44.21 8.98 3.62
C SER A 163 44.39 9.94 2.44
N ARG A 164 43.39 10.78 2.15
CA ARG A 164 43.43 11.75 1.03
C ARG A 164 43.65 13.19 1.47
N GLN A 165 44.14 13.40 2.69
CA GLN A 165 44.60 14.73 3.11
C GLN A 165 45.89 15.08 2.36
N PHE A 166 45.89 16.21 1.68
CA PHE A 166 47.11 16.77 1.08
C PHE A 166 47.96 17.42 2.17
N ILE A 167 49.25 17.07 2.21
CA ILE A 167 50.20 17.59 3.20
C ILE A 167 50.78 18.90 2.66
N ILE A 168 50.55 20.03 3.34
CA ILE A 168 51.16 21.32 3.03
C ILE A 168 52.53 21.37 3.72
N THR A 169 53.57 20.87 3.05
CA THR A 169 54.96 20.89 3.55
C THR A 169 55.89 21.44 2.46
N GLU A 170 56.89 22.26 2.83
CA GLU A 170 57.83 22.87 1.89
C GLU A 170 58.78 21.86 1.21
N ARG A 171 59.02 20.68 1.83
CA ARG A 171 59.82 19.59 1.24
C ARG A 171 59.07 18.83 0.15
N ASP A 172 59.78 18.30 -0.84
CA ASP A 172 59.24 17.51 -1.95
C ASP A 172 58.58 16.21 -1.45
N ALA A 173 57.28 16.28 -1.22
CA ALA A 173 56.42 15.14 -0.95
C ALA A 173 55.62 14.80 -2.22
N PRO A 174 55.44 13.51 -2.55
CA PRO A 174 54.83 13.08 -3.82
C PRO A 174 53.35 13.46 -3.99
N ASN A 175 52.65 13.86 -2.93
CA ASN A 175 51.23 14.27 -2.95
C ASN A 175 51.06 15.78 -2.74
N LYS A 176 51.66 16.61 -3.61
CA LYS A 176 51.39 18.06 -3.68
C LYS A 176 50.44 18.36 -4.83
N SER A 177 49.23 18.85 -4.55
CA SER A 177 48.37 19.47 -5.57
C SER A 177 47.44 20.51 -4.94
N SER A 178 47.17 21.60 -5.67
CA SER A 178 46.42 22.78 -5.22
C SER A 178 44.89 22.61 -5.27
N VAL A 179 44.41 21.43 -5.70
CA VAL A 179 42.98 21.15 -5.82
C VAL A 179 42.50 20.50 -4.53
N CYS A 180 41.59 21.20 -3.85
CA CYS A 180 41.04 20.80 -2.57
C CYS A 180 40.49 19.35 -2.62
N GLY A 181 41.02 18.44 -1.80
CA GLY A 181 40.58 17.04 -1.72
C GLY A 181 39.08 16.86 -1.40
N ILE A 182 38.45 17.92 -0.89
CA ILE A 182 37.00 18.03 -0.71
C ILE A 182 36.26 17.80 -2.04
N PHE A 183 36.79 18.27 -3.18
CA PHE A 183 36.12 18.12 -4.48
C PHE A 183 36.05 16.66 -4.95
N SER A 184 37.12 15.87 -4.74
CA SER A 184 37.14 14.45 -5.09
C SER A 184 36.24 13.61 -4.17
N LEU A 185 36.21 13.94 -2.86
CA LEU A 185 35.31 13.32 -1.89
C LEU A 185 33.83 13.65 -2.18
N VAL A 186 33.50 14.90 -2.51
CA VAL A 186 32.14 15.35 -2.85
C VAL A 186 31.64 14.70 -4.15
N LEU A 187 32.51 14.50 -5.15
CA LEU A 187 32.14 13.80 -6.38
C LEU A 187 31.79 12.33 -6.12
N GLN A 188 32.58 11.62 -5.30
CA GLN A 188 32.26 10.24 -4.91
C GLN A 188 31.02 10.14 -4.01
N PHE A 189 30.76 11.17 -3.19
CA PHE A 189 29.56 11.24 -2.37
C PHE A 189 28.28 11.48 -3.18
N SER A 190 28.40 12.08 -4.38
CA SER A 190 27.26 12.40 -5.25
C SER A 190 26.92 11.29 -6.26
N ILE A 191 27.80 10.30 -6.43
CA ILE A 191 27.66 9.18 -7.38
C ILE A 191 27.03 7.94 -6.71
N VAL A 192 26.99 7.90 -5.37
CA VAL A 192 26.29 6.89 -4.57
C VAL A 192 24.93 7.44 -4.13
#